data_AF-A0A147EUP9-F1
#
_entry.id   AF-A0A147EUP9-F1
#
_cell.length_a   1.000
_cell.length_b   1.000
_cell.length_c   1.000
_cell.angle_alpha   90.00
_cell.angle_beta   90.00
_cell.angle_gamma   90.00
#
_symmetry.space_group_name_H-M   'P 1'
#
loop_
_entity.id
_entity.type
_entity.pdbx_description
1 polymer ?
#
loop_
_entity_poly.entity_id
_entity_poly.type
_entity_poly.pdbx_seq_one_letter_code
_entity_poly.pdbx_strand_id
1 'polypeptide(L)'
;MSSAPSRSNADEIDDALAAATTAVVERVRAIGAANPVVIVDGRSGAGKSSLARRIVAAWPLRGRVQLVALDDLYPGWDGLAEGAEYARDTILTPHAKGLVGVWRRWDWEAGERDEAQAIDPSLALIVEGAGVLTPSTARLADLAVWVDAPSFSRKHRALDRDGETYRPHWQRWAAQEDAHIERNDPVSLANLFVRVP
;
A
#
# COMPACT_ATOMS: atom_id res chain seq x y z
N MET A 1 36.59 -26.20 9.05
CA MET A 1 35.79 -25.05 9.54
C MET A 1 34.81 -24.70 8.45
N SER A 2 33.52 -24.93 8.69
CA SER A 2 32.47 -24.73 7.68
C SER A 2 32.11 -23.25 7.63
N SER A 3 32.49 -22.57 6.55
CA SER A 3 32.04 -21.21 6.28
C SER A 3 30.60 -21.28 5.76
N ALA A 4 29.62 -21.00 6.62
CA ALA A 4 28.26 -20.79 6.17
C ALA A 4 28.25 -19.61 5.16
N PRO A 5 27.55 -19.73 4.01
CA PRO A 5 27.47 -18.63 3.07
C PRO A 5 26.78 -17.43 3.74
N SER A 6 27.41 -16.26 3.63
CA SER A 6 26.86 -15.00 4.11
C SER A 6 25.57 -14.73 3.33
N ARG A 7 24.43 -14.60 4.03
CA ARG A 7 23.14 -14.26 3.40
C ARG A 7 23.20 -12.86 2.79
N SER A 8 22.58 -12.68 1.62
CA SER A 8 22.50 -11.37 0.98
C SER A 8 21.30 -10.58 1.52
N ASN A 9 21.37 -9.24 1.48
CA ASN A 9 20.26 -8.37 1.88
C ASN A 9 19.00 -8.62 1.01
N ALA A 10 19.17 -9.07 -0.23
CA ALA A 10 18.05 -9.43 -1.11
C ALA A 10 17.28 -10.65 -0.60
N ASP A 11 17.99 -11.65 -0.07
CA ASP A 11 17.38 -12.85 0.51
C ASP A 11 16.58 -12.50 1.77
N GLU A 12 17.09 -11.59 2.60
CA GLU A 12 16.39 -11.16 3.82
C GLU A 12 15.11 -10.36 3.52
N ILE A 13 15.12 -9.52 2.49
CA ILE A 13 13.92 -8.83 2.01
C ILE A 13 12.91 -9.83 1.45
N ASP A 14 13.37 -10.81 0.67
CA ASP A 14 12.49 -11.84 0.09
C ASP A 14 11.82 -12.69 1.18
N ASP A 15 12.60 -13.17 2.16
CA ASP A 15 12.13 -13.91 3.34
C ASP A 15 11.08 -13.08 4.11
N ALA A 16 11.36 -11.80 4.38
CA ALA A 16 10.44 -10.92 5.09
C ALA A 16 9.12 -10.71 4.34
N LEU A 17 9.18 -10.49 3.02
CA LEU A 17 7.99 -10.34 2.19
C LEU A 17 7.20 -11.65 2.04
N ALA A 18 7.88 -12.79 1.97
CA ALA A 18 7.24 -14.11 1.94
C ALA A 18 6.49 -14.38 3.26
N ALA A 19 7.15 -14.15 4.40
CA ALA A 19 6.52 -14.30 5.73
C ALA A 19 5.31 -13.36 5.89
N ALA A 20 5.44 -12.09 5.48
CA ALA A 20 4.35 -11.13 5.50
C ALA A 20 3.17 -11.55 4.61
N THR A 21 3.45 -12.08 3.42
CA THR A 21 2.43 -12.59 2.50
C THR A 21 1.64 -13.72 3.15
N THR A 22 2.32 -14.70 3.74
CA THR A 22 1.67 -15.80 4.48
C THR A 22 0.79 -15.26 5.62
N ALA A 23 1.30 -14.34 6.43
CA ALA A 23 0.56 -13.76 7.54
C ALA A 23 -0.71 -13.00 7.13
N VAL A 24 -0.66 -12.30 5.98
CA VAL A 24 -1.83 -11.64 5.39
C VAL A 24 -2.83 -12.67 4.87
N VAL A 25 -2.36 -13.65 4.10
CA VAL A 25 -3.20 -14.71 3.52
C VAL A 25 -3.96 -15.49 4.60
N GLU A 26 -3.30 -15.83 5.70
CA GLU A 26 -3.93 -16.51 6.84
C GLU A 26 -5.01 -15.64 7.50
N ARG A 27 -4.75 -14.34 7.71
CA ARG A 27 -5.73 -13.41 8.29
C ARG A 27 -6.92 -13.18 7.36
N VAL A 28 -6.68 -13.04 6.06
CA VAL A 28 -7.75 -12.94 5.05
C VAL A 28 -8.67 -14.15 5.10
N ARG A 29 -8.11 -15.38 5.22
CA ARG A 29 -8.92 -16.59 5.42
C ARG A 29 -9.72 -16.53 6.73
N ALA A 30 -9.11 -16.06 7.81
CA ALA A 30 -9.73 -16.02 9.13
C ALA A 30 -10.87 -14.99 9.25
N ILE A 31 -10.82 -13.88 8.49
CA ILE A 31 -11.88 -12.86 8.45
C ILE A 31 -13.21 -13.48 7.98
N GLY A 32 -13.17 -14.40 7.02
CA GLY A 32 -14.37 -15.08 6.51
C GLY A 32 -15.32 -14.19 5.69
N ALA A 33 -14.91 -12.97 5.34
CA ALA A 33 -15.65 -12.10 4.44
C ALA A 33 -15.55 -12.60 2.98
N ALA A 34 -16.60 -12.40 2.20
CA ALA A 34 -16.63 -12.81 0.79
C ALA A 34 -15.72 -11.93 -0.09
N ASN A 35 -15.67 -10.64 0.21
CA ASN A 35 -15.02 -9.58 -0.56
C ASN A 35 -14.18 -8.68 0.38
N PRO A 36 -13.16 -9.22 1.07
CA PRO A 36 -12.43 -8.46 2.08
C PRO A 36 -11.63 -7.30 1.48
N VAL A 37 -11.51 -6.23 2.25
CA VAL A 37 -10.69 -5.05 1.98
C VAL A 37 -9.39 -5.12 2.78
N VAL A 38 -8.26 -5.14 2.09
CA VAL A 38 -6.93 -5.07 2.68
C VAL A 38 -6.29 -3.71 2.35
N ILE A 39 -5.91 -2.96 3.37
CA ILE A 39 -5.16 -1.71 3.22
C ILE A 39 -3.71 -1.95 3.59
N VAL A 40 -2.77 -1.52 2.74
CA VAL A 40 -1.32 -1.64 2.96
C VAL A 40 -0.69 -0.25 2.93
N ASP A 41 -0.34 0.29 4.10
CA ASP A 41 0.35 1.58 4.26
C ASP A 41 1.80 1.36 4.74
N GLY A 42 2.60 2.40 4.70
CA GLY A 42 4.03 2.42 4.91
C GLY A 42 4.65 3.52 4.06
N ARG A 43 5.84 3.95 4.43
CA ARG A 43 6.53 5.02 3.71
C ARG A 43 7.04 4.56 2.33
N SER A 44 7.38 5.49 1.46
CA SER A 44 8.01 5.25 0.17
C SER A 44 9.28 4.41 0.34
N GLY A 45 9.47 3.44 -0.54
CA GLY A 45 10.56 2.46 -0.47
C GLY A 45 10.40 1.35 0.59
N ALA A 46 9.29 1.29 1.36
CA ALA A 46 9.10 0.28 2.41
C ALA A 46 8.84 -1.15 1.88
N GLY A 47 8.44 -1.31 0.62
CA GLY A 47 8.13 -2.62 0.03
C GLY A 47 6.64 -2.93 -0.12
N LYS A 48 5.75 -1.97 0.14
CA LYS A 48 4.28 -2.09 0.01
C LYS A 48 3.82 -2.71 -1.31
N SER A 49 4.20 -2.12 -2.44
CA SER A 49 3.77 -2.59 -3.76
C SER A 49 4.28 -4.01 -4.06
N SER A 50 5.46 -4.37 -3.54
CA SER A 50 5.98 -5.75 -3.65
C SER A 50 5.19 -6.72 -2.79
N LEU A 51 4.84 -6.36 -1.56
CA LEU A 51 3.96 -7.14 -0.70
C LEU A 51 2.57 -7.30 -1.32
N ALA A 52 1.96 -6.21 -1.80
CA ALA A 52 0.64 -6.22 -2.43
C ALA A 52 0.60 -7.16 -3.65
N ARG A 53 1.60 -7.11 -4.53
CA ARG A 53 1.72 -8.05 -5.67
C ARG A 53 1.83 -9.51 -5.23
N ARG A 54 2.57 -9.81 -4.16
CA ARG A 54 2.65 -11.18 -3.61
C ARG A 54 1.34 -11.64 -3.01
N ILE A 55 0.62 -10.76 -2.30
CA ILE A 55 -0.72 -11.06 -1.76
C ILE A 55 -1.69 -11.38 -2.90
N VAL A 56 -1.68 -10.60 -3.99
CA VAL A 56 -2.50 -10.88 -5.18
C VAL A 56 -2.17 -12.26 -5.76
N ALA A 57 -0.88 -12.58 -5.92
CA ALA A 57 -0.45 -13.86 -6.47
C ALA A 57 -0.80 -15.06 -5.56
N ALA A 58 -0.81 -14.84 -4.25
CA ALA A 58 -1.11 -15.86 -3.23
C ALA A 58 -2.56 -15.78 -2.71
N TRP A 59 -3.47 -15.10 -3.43
CA TRP A 59 -4.79 -14.77 -2.92
C TRP A 59 -5.57 -16.04 -2.51
N PRO A 60 -6.07 -16.13 -1.26
CA PRO A 60 -6.57 -17.41 -0.74
C PRO A 60 -8.01 -17.73 -1.12
N LEU A 61 -8.78 -16.74 -1.54
CA LEU A 61 -10.20 -16.91 -1.80
C LEU A 61 -10.45 -17.18 -3.29
N ARG A 62 -11.61 -17.74 -3.61
CA ARG A 62 -12.02 -17.93 -5.00
C ARG A 62 -12.31 -16.58 -5.64
N GLY A 63 -11.97 -16.45 -6.92
CA GLY A 63 -12.15 -15.22 -7.67
C GLY A 63 -10.89 -14.37 -7.72
N ARG A 64 -10.96 -13.29 -8.48
CA ARG A 64 -9.89 -12.31 -8.62
C ARG A 64 -9.95 -11.30 -7.47
N VAL A 65 -8.81 -10.73 -7.12
CA VAL A 65 -8.69 -9.59 -6.21
C VAL A 65 -8.31 -8.35 -7.02
N GLN A 66 -8.90 -7.21 -6.68
CA GLN A 66 -8.60 -5.91 -7.30
C GLN A 66 -7.47 -5.24 -6.52
N LEU A 67 -6.50 -4.65 -7.20
CA LEU A 67 -5.39 -3.93 -6.58
C LEU A 67 -5.39 -2.48 -7.07
N VAL A 68 -5.40 -1.53 -6.14
CA VAL A 68 -5.27 -0.10 -6.41
C VAL A 68 -4.03 0.43 -5.67
N ALA A 69 -3.13 1.06 -6.41
CA ALA A 69 -1.98 1.77 -5.85
C ALA A 69 -2.26 3.27 -5.81
N LEU A 70 -2.05 3.92 -4.67
CA LEU A 70 -2.27 5.37 -4.56
C LEU A 70 -1.29 6.20 -5.41
N ASP A 71 -0.20 5.61 -5.89
CA ASP A 71 0.70 6.27 -6.86
C ASP A 71 -0.06 6.73 -8.13
N ASP A 72 -1.15 6.05 -8.49
CA ASP A 72 -2.05 6.44 -9.57
C ASP A 72 -3.14 7.43 -9.12
N LEU A 73 -3.21 7.78 -7.84
CA LEU A 73 -4.26 8.59 -7.24
C LEU A 73 -3.77 9.94 -6.69
N TYR A 74 -2.47 10.13 -6.44
CA TYR A 74 -1.97 11.40 -5.92
C TYR A 74 -2.01 12.50 -7.00
N PRO A 75 -2.65 13.65 -6.73
CA PRO A 75 -2.61 14.80 -7.62
C PRO A 75 -1.28 15.54 -7.48
N GLY A 76 -0.24 14.99 -8.09
CA GLY A 76 1.11 15.51 -7.96
C GLY A 76 1.76 15.21 -6.61
N TRP A 77 2.94 15.78 -6.43
CA TRP A 77 3.84 15.47 -5.32
C TRP A 77 3.45 16.09 -3.98
N ASP A 78 2.49 17.01 -3.94
CA ASP A 78 1.96 17.60 -2.70
C ASP A 78 0.58 17.00 -2.35
N GLY A 79 0.19 15.93 -3.07
CA GLY A 79 -1.13 15.34 -3.04
C GLY A 79 -1.27 14.11 -2.14
N LEU A 80 -0.38 13.85 -1.18
CA LEU A 80 -0.43 12.62 -0.37
C LEU A 80 -1.78 12.46 0.36
N ALA A 81 -2.20 13.50 1.08
CA ALA A 81 -3.48 13.49 1.79
C ALA A 81 -4.67 13.49 0.82
N GLU A 82 -4.59 14.28 -0.27
CA GLU A 82 -5.65 14.37 -1.26
C GLU A 82 -5.87 13.04 -2.00
N GLY A 83 -4.80 12.32 -2.33
CA GLY A 83 -4.89 10.99 -2.94
C GLY A 83 -5.52 9.95 -2.01
N ALA A 84 -5.21 10.00 -0.70
CA ALA A 84 -5.84 9.13 0.30
C ALA A 84 -7.33 9.45 0.49
N GLU A 85 -7.69 10.73 0.53
CA GLU A 85 -9.10 11.17 0.59
C GLU A 85 -9.86 10.77 -0.68
N TYR A 86 -9.25 10.93 -1.85
CA TYR A 86 -9.81 10.50 -3.12
C TYR A 86 -10.07 9.00 -3.15
N ALA A 87 -9.11 8.18 -2.70
CA ALA A 87 -9.27 6.73 -2.57
C ALA A 87 -10.42 6.38 -1.60
N ARG A 88 -10.51 7.07 -0.47
CA ARG A 88 -11.60 6.87 0.50
C ARG A 88 -12.96 7.12 -0.15
N ASP A 89 -13.11 8.23 -0.86
CA ASP A 89 -14.41 8.71 -1.33
C ASP A 89 -14.88 8.00 -2.59
N THR A 90 -13.97 7.65 -3.49
CA THR A 90 -14.30 7.06 -4.80
C THR A 90 -14.19 5.54 -4.84
N ILE A 91 -13.44 4.92 -3.91
CA ILE A 91 -13.16 3.48 -3.92
C ILE A 91 -13.64 2.80 -2.63
N LEU A 92 -13.05 3.15 -1.49
CA LEU A 92 -13.28 2.41 -0.24
C LEU A 92 -14.72 2.58 0.29
N THR A 93 -15.25 3.82 0.27
CA THR A 93 -16.61 4.09 0.76
C THR A 93 -17.68 3.47 -0.13
N PRO A 94 -17.62 3.57 -1.48
CA PRO A 94 -18.54 2.84 -2.36
C PRO A 94 -18.44 1.32 -2.18
N HIS A 95 -17.22 0.76 -2.12
CA HIS A 95 -17.02 -0.69 -1.95
C HIS A 95 -17.66 -1.20 -0.65
N ALA A 96 -17.42 -0.51 0.47
CA ALA A 96 -18.04 -0.85 1.76
C ALA A 96 -19.57 -0.75 1.77
N LYS A 97 -20.15 0.02 0.84
CA LYS A 97 -21.61 0.15 0.64
C LYS A 97 -22.17 -0.85 -0.37
N GLY A 98 -21.35 -1.72 -0.94
CA GLY A 98 -21.77 -2.63 -2.02
C GLY A 98 -22.02 -1.93 -3.35
N LEU A 99 -21.44 -0.75 -3.56
CA LEU A 99 -21.60 0.07 -4.77
C LEU A 99 -20.33 0.03 -5.63
N VAL A 100 -20.51 0.17 -6.94
CA VAL A 100 -19.38 0.32 -7.87
C VAL A 100 -18.64 1.61 -7.56
N GLY A 101 -17.37 1.49 -7.20
CA GLY A 101 -16.45 2.63 -7.10
C GLY A 101 -15.98 3.04 -8.50
N VAL A 102 -15.90 4.34 -8.77
CA VAL A 102 -15.37 4.86 -10.03
C VAL A 102 -14.35 5.94 -9.72
N TRP A 103 -13.12 5.72 -10.15
CA TRP A 103 -11.99 6.61 -9.90
C TRP A 103 -11.24 6.89 -11.20
N ARG A 104 -10.41 7.94 -11.23
CA ARG A 104 -9.59 8.28 -12.39
C ARG A 104 -8.12 8.30 -12.01
N ARG A 105 -7.31 7.70 -12.88
CA ARG A 105 -5.85 7.74 -12.76
C ARG A 105 -5.36 9.18 -12.88
N TRP A 106 -4.37 9.55 -12.08
CA TRP A 106 -3.61 10.78 -12.26
C TRP A 106 -2.56 10.60 -13.35
N ASP A 107 -2.63 11.42 -14.38
CA ASP A 107 -1.59 11.57 -15.37
C ASP A 107 -0.53 12.53 -14.82
N TRP A 108 0.64 12.00 -14.48
CA TRP A 108 1.74 12.76 -13.92
C TRP A 108 2.44 13.67 -14.95
N GLU A 109 2.31 13.38 -16.25
CA GLU A 109 2.88 14.19 -17.33
C GLU A 109 1.95 15.37 -17.66
N ALA A 110 0.65 15.09 -17.78
CA ALA A 110 -0.35 16.11 -18.08
C ALA A 110 -0.77 16.93 -16.86
N GLY A 111 -0.61 16.39 -15.65
CA GLY A 111 -1.04 17.03 -14.40
C GLY A 111 -2.55 17.08 -14.25
N GLU A 112 -3.26 16.07 -14.75
CA GLU A 112 -4.72 15.98 -14.69
C GLU A 112 -5.22 14.53 -14.52
N ARG A 113 -6.54 14.36 -14.35
CA ARG A 113 -7.18 13.04 -14.21
C ARG A 113 -7.56 12.49 -15.58
N ASP A 114 -7.09 11.29 -15.88
CA ASP A 114 -7.31 10.60 -17.16
C ASP A 114 -8.42 9.52 -17.05
N GLU A 115 -8.16 8.29 -17.51
CA GLU A 115 -9.15 7.25 -17.73
C GLU A 115 -9.88 6.83 -16.45
N ALA A 116 -11.20 6.69 -16.56
CA ALA A 116 -12.05 6.19 -15.48
C ALA A 116 -11.94 4.67 -15.34
N GLN A 117 -11.68 4.22 -14.13
CA GLN A 117 -11.56 2.83 -13.72
C GLN A 117 -12.68 2.47 -12.74
N ALA A 118 -13.22 1.26 -12.87
CA ALA A 118 -14.30 0.76 -12.02
C ALA A 118 -13.78 -0.26 -11.00
N ILE A 119 -14.32 -0.21 -9.80
CA ILE A 119 -14.07 -1.17 -8.71
C ILE A 119 -15.39 -1.91 -8.44
N ASP A 120 -15.38 -3.21 -8.74
CA ASP A 120 -16.52 -4.08 -8.50
C ASP A 120 -16.61 -4.41 -7.00
N PRO A 121 -17.72 -4.08 -6.32
CA PRO A 121 -17.88 -4.35 -4.90
C PRO A 121 -18.02 -5.83 -4.57
N SER A 122 -18.33 -6.69 -5.54
CA SER A 122 -18.44 -8.15 -5.35
C SER A 122 -17.09 -8.85 -5.25
N LEU A 123 -15.99 -8.15 -5.57
CA LEU A 123 -14.64 -8.66 -5.54
C LEU A 123 -13.88 -8.13 -4.32
N ALA A 124 -12.92 -8.92 -3.84
CA ALA A 124 -11.97 -8.45 -2.84
C ALA A 124 -11.13 -7.28 -3.37
N LEU A 125 -10.65 -6.44 -2.47
CA LEU A 125 -9.94 -5.21 -2.79
C LEU A 125 -8.69 -5.07 -1.93
N ILE A 126 -7.55 -4.77 -2.57
CA ILE A 126 -6.32 -4.35 -1.94
C ILE A 126 -6.06 -2.90 -2.34
N VAL A 127 -5.87 -2.02 -1.36
CA VAL A 127 -5.44 -0.63 -1.60
C VAL A 127 -4.09 -0.42 -0.92
N GLU A 128 -3.09 -0.02 -1.70
CA GLU A 128 -1.73 0.18 -1.19
C GLU A 128 -1.20 1.59 -1.51
N GLY A 129 -0.48 2.20 -0.57
CA GLY A 129 0.10 3.52 -0.78
C GLY A 129 0.49 4.22 0.50
N ALA A 130 1.39 5.19 0.42
CA ALA A 130 1.74 6.02 1.57
C ALA A 130 0.58 6.95 1.92
N GLY A 131 0.15 6.99 3.17
CA GLY A 131 -0.93 7.89 3.59
C GLY A 131 -2.32 7.28 3.60
N VAL A 132 -2.50 6.07 3.05
CA VAL A 132 -3.83 5.48 2.88
C VAL A 132 -4.47 5.05 4.20
N LEU A 133 -3.69 4.72 5.24
CA LEU A 133 -4.22 4.24 6.53
C LEU A 133 -4.45 5.42 7.49
N THR A 134 -5.70 5.88 7.52
CA THR A 134 -6.18 6.96 8.38
C THR A 134 -7.26 6.41 9.32
N PRO A 135 -7.65 7.12 10.39
CA PRO A 135 -8.76 6.69 11.25
C PRO A 135 -10.08 6.47 10.51
N SER A 136 -10.26 7.08 9.33
CA SER A 136 -11.45 6.92 8.50
C SER A 136 -11.37 5.68 7.61
N THR A 137 -10.24 5.45 6.94
CA THR A 137 -10.03 4.31 6.05
C THR A 137 -9.78 3.00 6.81
N ALA A 138 -9.21 3.07 8.02
CA ALA A 138 -9.07 1.91 8.91
C ALA A 138 -10.42 1.27 9.26
N ARG A 139 -11.51 2.06 9.34
CA ARG A 139 -12.88 1.53 9.58
C ARG A 139 -13.50 0.86 8.35
N LEU A 140 -12.90 1.06 7.18
CA LEU A 140 -13.32 0.48 5.91
C LEU A 140 -12.47 -0.74 5.51
N ALA A 141 -11.45 -1.07 6.31
CA ALA A 141 -10.56 -2.19 6.07
C ALA A 141 -10.95 -3.38 6.95
N ASP A 142 -10.98 -4.57 6.37
CA ASP A 142 -11.03 -5.81 7.14
C ASP A 142 -9.63 -6.18 7.67
N LEU A 143 -8.58 -5.81 6.93
CA LEU A 143 -7.19 -5.95 7.34
C LEU A 143 -6.39 -4.68 7.02
N ALA A 144 -5.68 -4.15 8.01
CA ALA A 144 -4.85 -2.97 7.90
C ALA A 144 -3.38 -3.34 8.20
N VAL A 145 -2.52 -3.21 7.20
CA VAL A 145 -1.12 -3.60 7.26
C VAL A 145 -0.25 -2.34 7.24
N TRP A 146 0.64 -2.22 8.21
CA TRP A 146 1.71 -1.24 8.18
C TRP A 146 3.04 -1.91 7.80
N VAL A 147 3.69 -1.42 6.76
CA VAL A 147 5.00 -1.87 6.30
C VAL A 147 6.05 -0.85 6.69
N ASP A 148 6.90 -1.24 7.65
CA ASP A 148 8.03 -0.47 8.11
C ASP A 148 9.34 -0.96 7.48
N ALA A 149 10.27 -0.04 7.26
CA ALA A 149 11.62 -0.36 6.86
C ALA A 149 12.61 0.77 7.23
N PRO A 150 13.90 0.43 7.46
CA PRO A 150 14.91 1.42 7.85
C PRO A 150 15.00 2.58 6.86
N SER A 151 15.18 3.80 7.39
CA SER A 151 15.20 5.03 6.57
C SER A 151 16.24 5.01 5.46
N PHE A 152 17.44 4.50 5.76
CA PHE A 152 18.52 4.34 4.78
C PHE A 152 18.13 3.36 3.67
N SER A 153 17.67 2.15 4.03
CA SER A 153 17.22 1.12 3.08
C SER A 153 16.10 1.64 2.16
N ARG A 154 15.11 2.32 2.73
CA ARG A 154 13.98 2.88 1.96
C ARG A 154 14.40 3.98 1.00
N LYS A 155 15.27 4.90 1.45
CA LYS A 155 15.77 5.98 0.59
C LYS A 155 16.55 5.44 -0.60
N HIS A 156 17.42 4.46 -0.36
CA HIS A 156 18.16 3.79 -1.42
C HIS A 156 17.20 3.15 -2.44
N ARG A 157 16.26 2.31 -1.97
CA ARG A 157 15.29 1.65 -2.86
C ARG A 157 14.41 2.60 -3.65
N ALA A 158 13.95 3.69 -3.02
CA ALA A 158 13.08 4.64 -3.70
C ALA A 158 13.85 5.44 -4.78
N LEU A 159 15.11 5.79 -4.51
CA LEU A 159 15.96 6.46 -5.50
C LEU A 159 16.40 5.53 -6.63
N ASP A 160 16.66 4.25 -6.35
CA ASP A 160 16.99 3.28 -7.41
C ASP A 160 15.81 3.03 -8.35
N ARG A 161 14.58 3.07 -7.81
CA ARG A 161 13.35 2.81 -8.56
C ARG A 161 12.92 4.02 -9.40
N ASP A 162 12.82 5.19 -8.76
CA ASP A 162 12.18 6.37 -9.35
C ASP A 162 13.19 7.45 -9.78
N GLY A 163 14.48 7.23 -9.51
CA GLY A 163 15.60 7.99 -10.06
C GLY A 163 15.54 9.49 -9.85
N GLU A 164 15.93 10.22 -10.90
CA GLU A 164 16.01 11.69 -10.91
C GLU A 164 14.64 12.38 -10.92
N THR A 165 13.56 11.70 -11.30
CA THR A 165 12.21 12.27 -11.24
C THR A 165 11.74 12.44 -9.80
N TYR A 166 12.15 11.54 -8.90
CA TYR A 166 11.76 11.58 -7.49
C TYR A 166 12.75 12.34 -6.61
N ARG A 167 14.04 12.35 -6.96
CA ARG A 167 15.11 12.97 -6.14
C ARG A 167 14.81 14.43 -5.72
N PRO A 168 14.32 15.34 -6.58
CA PRO A 168 13.99 16.72 -6.20
C PRO A 168 12.83 16.81 -5.20
N HIS A 169 11.99 15.78 -5.15
CA HIS A 169 10.76 15.76 -4.37
C HIS A 169 10.84 14.93 -3.09
N TRP A 170 11.95 14.22 -2.87
CA TRP A 170 12.15 13.35 -1.70
C TRP A 170 11.81 14.05 -0.38
N GLN A 171 12.37 15.24 -0.13
CA GLN A 171 12.19 15.93 1.15
C GLN A 171 10.74 16.37 1.37
N ARG A 172 10.09 16.92 0.33
CA ARG A 172 8.69 17.37 0.43
C ARG A 172 7.71 16.21 0.56
N TRP A 173 7.99 15.07 -0.08
CA TRP A 173 7.20 13.86 0.07
C TRP A 173 7.37 13.28 1.48
N ALA A 174 8.62 13.15 1.94
CA ALA A 174 8.92 12.66 3.28
C ALA A 174 8.25 13.49 4.39
N ALA A 175 8.19 14.82 4.23
CA ALA A 175 7.50 15.70 5.17
C ALA A 175 5.99 15.44 5.24
N GLN A 176 5.34 15.12 4.11
CA GLN A 176 3.93 14.73 4.09
C GLN A 176 3.71 13.36 4.75
N GLU A 177 4.62 12.40 4.56
CA GLU A 177 4.58 11.12 5.26
C GLU A 177 4.71 11.30 6.77
N ASP A 178 5.62 12.17 7.22
CA ASP A 178 5.81 12.46 8.65
C ASP A 178 4.55 13.11 9.24
N ALA A 179 3.96 14.09 8.54
CA ALA A 179 2.71 14.72 8.94
C ALA A 179 1.53 13.72 8.99
N HIS A 180 1.46 12.78 8.03
CA HIS A 180 0.48 11.70 8.06
C HIS A 180 0.66 10.82 9.29
N ILE A 181 1.89 10.38 9.59
CA ILE A 181 2.18 9.51 10.73
C ILE A 181 1.83 10.21 12.04
N GLU A 182 2.23 11.48 12.20
CA GLU A 182 1.92 12.28 13.38
C GLU A 182 0.41 12.48 13.57
N ARG A 183 -0.31 12.81 12.49
CA ARG A 183 -1.74 13.12 12.55
C ARG A 183 -2.62 11.88 12.73
N ASN A 184 -2.28 10.79 12.05
CA ASN A 184 -3.18 9.65 11.88
C ASN A 184 -2.76 8.41 12.69
N ASP A 185 -1.53 8.38 13.21
CA ASP A 185 -0.96 7.23 13.92
C ASP A 185 -1.24 5.86 13.23
N PRO A 186 -0.85 5.70 11.95
CA PRO A 186 -1.19 4.53 11.15
C PRO A 186 -0.62 3.23 11.74
N VAL A 187 0.46 3.31 12.51
CA VAL A 187 1.06 2.15 13.19
C VAL A 187 0.09 1.57 14.21
N SER A 188 -0.56 2.41 15.02
CA SER A 188 -1.58 1.97 16.00
C SER A 188 -2.90 1.54 15.34
N LEU A 189 -3.18 2.02 14.13
CA LEU A 189 -4.37 1.60 13.36
C LEU A 189 -4.17 0.25 12.68
N ALA A 190 -2.92 -0.17 12.43
CA ALA A 190 -2.62 -1.43 11.78
C ALA A 190 -2.87 -2.62 12.71
N ASN A 191 -3.49 -3.66 12.17
CA ASN A 191 -3.66 -4.95 12.85
C ASN A 191 -2.65 -6.01 12.38
N LEU A 192 -1.78 -5.65 11.44
CA LEU A 192 -0.55 -6.38 11.12
C LEU A 192 0.60 -5.39 10.87
N PHE A 193 1.69 -5.56 11.63
CA PHE A 193 2.93 -4.83 11.42
C PHE A 193 3.94 -5.74 10.69
N VAL A 194 4.50 -5.24 9.59
CA VAL A 194 5.50 -5.92 8.77
C VAL A 194 6.78 -5.10 8.79
N ARG A 195 7.92 -5.75 9.07
CA ARG A 195 9.23 -5.13 8.96
C ARG A 195 9.99 -5.72 7.77
N VAL A 196 10.41 -4.86 6.86
CA VAL A 196 11.28 -5.20 5.73
C VAL A 196 12.66 -4.59 5.99
N PRO A 197 13.76 -5.37 5.96
CA PRO A 197 15.12 -4.85 6.20
C PRO A 197 15.57 -3.79 5.16
#